data_AF-A0A507DW22-F1
#
_entry.id   AF-A0A507DW22-F1
#
_cell.length_a   1.000
_cell.length_b   1.000
_cell.length_c   1.000
_cell.angle_alpha   90.00
_cell.angle_beta   90.00
_cell.angle_gamma   90.00
#
_symmetry.space_group_name_H-M   'P 1'
#
loop_
_entity.id
_entity.type
_entity.pdbx_description
1 polymer ?
#
loop_
_entity_poly.entity_id
_entity_poly.type
_entity_poly.pdbx_seq_one_letter_code
_entity_poly.pdbx_strand_id
1 'polypeptide(L)'
;MWSGTHLYSGASENDRSASVNDAIRLHHSQHNAAEIISLFDKDDSLRSSLYCIRPTSKVLESVLKQCLHTGVEQQGPSTLLSIGSASGLLEYLLQHRAGNNLRVLGVDVAKTNIFLQDDSFIWLPFGASTTEARNQLSDVAIVFVSYLRRPSLLLEYMSCCTSAHTIIVLGPRSEDPVLDECVRKWLLDWGRESVIEESGLRPFDQMKVFKIRTPGDPVQD
;
A
#
# COMPACT_ATOMS: atom_id res chain seq x y z
N MET A 1 -2.76 13.44 -25.77
CA MET A 1 -3.80 12.51 -25.32
C MET A 1 -3.37 11.11 -25.72
N TRP A 2 -2.92 10.30 -24.78
CA TRP A 2 -2.65 8.89 -25.02
C TRP A 2 -3.92 8.13 -24.62
N SER A 3 -4.61 7.53 -25.59
CA SER A 3 -5.79 6.69 -25.36
C SER A 3 -5.37 5.42 -24.61
N GLY A 4 -6.15 5.01 -23.61
CA GLY A 4 -5.90 3.84 -22.76
C GLY A 4 -5.89 2.47 -23.48
N THR A 5 -5.89 2.46 -24.81
CA THR A 5 -5.88 1.26 -25.66
C THR A 5 -4.50 0.63 -25.83
N HIS A 6 -3.40 1.30 -25.47
CA HIS A 6 -2.05 0.75 -25.63
C HIS A 6 -1.54 -0.12 -24.47
N LEU A 7 -2.33 -0.29 -23.40
CA LEU A 7 -2.07 -1.28 -22.33
C LEU A 7 -2.47 -2.72 -22.73
N TYR A 8 -2.96 -2.92 -23.97
CA TYR A 8 -3.58 -4.17 -24.44
C TYR A 8 -2.74 -5.03 -25.41
N SER A 9 -1.58 -4.58 -25.86
CA SER A 9 -0.81 -5.31 -26.89
C SER A 9 0.58 -5.70 -26.39
N GLY A 10 0.62 -6.80 -25.64
CA GLY A 10 1.85 -7.50 -25.27
C GLY A 10 1.58 -8.99 -25.16
N ALA A 11 0.94 -9.58 -26.18
CA ALA A 11 0.73 -11.03 -26.24
C ALA A 11 2.04 -11.72 -26.62
N SER A 12 2.63 -12.45 -25.68
CA SER A 12 3.62 -13.49 -25.97
C SER A 12 2.96 -14.82 -25.63
N GLU A 13 2.69 -15.68 -26.61
CA GLU A 13 1.87 -16.91 -26.60
C GLU A 13 2.19 -18.02 -25.55
N ASN A 14 2.95 -17.71 -24.50
CA ASN A 14 3.13 -18.52 -23.28
C ASN A 14 2.45 -17.88 -22.02
N ASP A 15 1.48 -17.00 -22.23
CA ASP A 15 1.11 -15.94 -21.27
C ASP A 15 0.09 -16.32 -20.19
N ARG A 16 0.47 -17.21 -19.27
CA ARG A 16 -0.33 -17.41 -18.04
C ARG A 16 -0.57 -16.08 -17.31
N SER A 17 0.39 -15.14 -17.36
CA SER A 17 0.25 -13.79 -16.78
C SER A 17 -0.81 -12.92 -17.44
N ALA A 18 -0.89 -12.88 -18.78
CA ALA A 18 -1.95 -12.13 -19.47
C ALA A 18 -3.34 -12.68 -19.13
N SER A 19 -3.50 -14.01 -19.07
CA SER A 19 -4.77 -14.62 -18.69
C SER A 19 -5.22 -14.28 -17.27
N VAL A 20 -4.27 -14.15 -16.33
CA VAL A 20 -4.56 -13.74 -14.94
C VAL A 20 -4.88 -12.25 -14.84
N ASN A 21 -4.14 -11.40 -15.56
CA ASN A 21 -4.43 -9.97 -15.62
C ASN A 21 -5.84 -9.71 -16.15
N ASP A 22 -6.25 -10.43 -17.19
CA ASP A 22 -7.56 -10.28 -17.79
C ASP A 22 -8.68 -10.80 -16.88
N ALA A 23 -8.46 -11.91 -16.16
CA ALA A 23 -9.40 -12.37 -15.14
C ALA A 23 -9.59 -11.34 -14.01
N ILE A 24 -8.50 -10.75 -13.49
CA ILE A 24 -8.56 -9.71 -12.47
C ILE A 24 -9.36 -8.50 -12.98
N ARG A 25 -9.07 -8.03 -14.20
CA ARG A 25 -9.76 -6.89 -14.82
C ARG A 25 -11.23 -7.18 -15.09
N LEU A 26 -11.56 -8.39 -15.54
CA LEU A 26 -12.95 -8.83 -15.75
C LEU A 26 -13.74 -8.76 -14.45
N HIS A 27 -13.23 -9.37 -13.37
CA HIS A 27 -13.90 -9.31 -12.08
C HIS A 27 -14.00 -7.88 -11.53
N HIS A 28 -12.98 -7.04 -11.74
CA HIS A 28 -13.04 -5.63 -11.36
C HIS A 28 -14.15 -4.88 -12.11
N SER A 29 -14.28 -5.08 -13.43
CA SER A 29 -15.34 -4.48 -14.24
C SER A 29 -16.75 -4.91 -13.83
N GLN A 30 -16.86 -6.07 -13.17
CA GLN A 30 -18.10 -6.61 -12.61
C GLN A 30 -18.29 -6.26 -11.12
N HIS A 31 -17.45 -5.39 -10.56
CA HIS A 31 -17.43 -5.03 -9.14
C HIS A 31 -17.30 -6.22 -8.18
N ASN A 32 -16.59 -7.27 -8.60
CA ASN A 32 -16.47 -8.52 -7.86
C ASN A 32 -15.06 -8.68 -7.23
N ALA A 33 -14.76 -7.82 -6.25
CA ALA A 33 -13.49 -7.87 -5.52
C ALA A 33 -13.27 -9.19 -4.76
N ALA A 34 -14.36 -9.82 -4.29
CA ALA A 34 -14.28 -11.10 -3.57
C ALA A 34 -13.70 -12.22 -4.44
N GLU A 35 -14.09 -12.30 -5.72
CA GLU A 35 -13.51 -13.27 -6.64
C GLU A 35 -12.06 -12.97 -6.97
N ILE A 36 -11.67 -11.70 -7.09
CA ILE A 36 -10.25 -11.31 -7.26
C ILE A 36 -9.41 -11.83 -6.08
N ILE A 37 -9.90 -11.66 -4.85
CA ILE A 37 -9.21 -12.17 -3.66
C ILE A 37 -9.18 -13.71 -3.68
N SER A 38 -10.28 -14.34 -4.08
CA SER A 38 -10.36 -15.80 -4.19
C SER A 38 -9.33 -16.39 -5.17
N LEU A 39 -9.07 -15.71 -6.30
CA LEU A 39 -7.98 -16.10 -7.21
C LEU A 39 -6.65 -16.17 -6.45
N PHE A 40 -6.36 -15.15 -5.65
CA PHE A 40 -5.16 -15.10 -4.85
C PHE A 40 -5.17 -15.99 -3.63
N ASP A 41 -6.28 -16.51 -3.12
CA ASP A 41 -6.23 -17.46 -2.01
C ASP A 41 -6.06 -18.91 -2.50
N LYS A 42 -6.49 -19.20 -3.74
CA LYS A 42 -6.50 -20.56 -4.30
C LYS A 42 -5.17 -20.99 -4.92
N ASP A 43 -4.41 -20.07 -5.50
CA ASP A 43 -3.21 -20.42 -6.28
C ASP A 43 -1.99 -19.52 -5.98
N ASP A 44 -1.02 -20.10 -5.27
CA ASP A 44 0.26 -19.48 -4.89
C ASP A 44 1.19 -19.20 -6.07
N SER A 45 0.97 -19.90 -7.18
CA SER A 45 1.77 -19.80 -8.38
C SER A 45 1.36 -18.65 -9.29
N LEU A 46 0.22 -17.99 -9.06
CA LEU A 46 -0.22 -16.86 -9.86
C LEU A 46 0.87 -15.78 -9.96
N ARG A 47 1.02 -15.25 -11.17
CA ARG A 47 1.92 -14.16 -11.51
C ARG A 47 1.13 -13.15 -12.33
N SER A 48 1.30 -11.88 -11.99
CA SER A 48 0.63 -10.77 -12.64
C SER A 48 1.53 -9.57 -12.56
N SER A 49 1.46 -8.71 -13.57
CA SER A 49 2.11 -7.39 -13.56
C SER A 49 1.30 -6.32 -12.80
N LEU A 50 0.12 -6.68 -12.28
CA LEU A 50 -0.79 -5.75 -11.63
C LEU A 50 -0.54 -5.61 -10.13
N TYR A 51 0.38 -6.40 -9.55
CA TYR A 51 0.75 -6.26 -8.15
C TYR A 51 2.24 -6.55 -7.94
N CYS A 52 2.84 -5.85 -6.98
CA CYS A 52 4.15 -6.22 -6.42
C CYS A 52 3.96 -7.15 -5.22
N ILE A 53 2.86 -6.98 -4.49
CA ILE A 53 2.50 -7.74 -3.30
C ILE A 53 1.21 -8.47 -3.57
N ARG A 54 1.21 -9.79 -3.37
CA ARG A 54 0.04 -10.61 -3.59
C ARG A 54 -1.05 -10.31 -2.53
N PRO A 55 -2.24 -9.83 -2.93
CA PRO A 55 -3.27 -9.40 -2.00
C PRO A 55 -4.17 -10.57 -1.57
N THR A 56 -3.61 -11.55 -0.85
CA THR A 56 -4.39 -12.65 -0.26
C THR A 56 -5.28 -12.14 0.87
N SER A 57 -6.33 -12.89 1.24
CA SER A 57 -7.18 -12.54 2.38
C SER A 57 -6.36 -12.32 3.65
N LYS A 58 -5.36 -13.18 3.92
CA LYS A 58 -4.51 -13.09 5.09
C LYS A 58 -3.63 -11.83 5.11
N VAL A 59 -3.12 -11.41 3.95
CA VAL A 59 -2.35 -10.16 3.83
C VAL A 59 -3.25 -8.95 4.09
N LEU A 60 -4.42 -8.91 3.44
CA LEU A 60 -5.38 -7.82 3.62
C LEU A 60 -5.82 -7.71 5.08
N GLU A 61 -6.20 -8.82 5.72
CA GLU A 61 -6.56 -8.86 7.14
C GLU A 61 -5.42 -8.38 8.05
N SER A 62 -4.18 -8.79 7.75
CA SER A 62 -3.00 -8.39 8.52
C SER A 62 -2.76 -6.89 8.45
N VAL A 63 -2.90 -6.28 7.27
CA VAL A 63 -2.82 -4.82 7.10
C VAL A 63 -3.96 -4.13 7.86
N LEU A 64 -5.20 -4.59 7.68
CA LEU A 64 -6.38 -3.97 8.29
C LEU A 64 -6.35 -4.02 9.82
N LYS A 65 -5.84 -5.10 10.42
CA LYS A 65 -5.61 -5.18 11.88
C LYS A 65 -4.69 -4.09 12.41
N GLN A 66 -3.77 -3.56 11.59
CA GLN A 66 -2.88 -2.47 11.99
C GLN A 66 -3.49 -1.09 11.73
N CYS A 67 -4.42 -1.01 10.78
CA CYS A 67 -5.14 0.21 10.45
C CYS A 67 -6.21 0.54 11.50
N LEU A 68 -6.99 -0.48 11.89
CA LEU A 68 -8.12 -0.32 12.80
C LEU A 68 -7.64 -0.46 14.25
N HIS A 69 -7.17 0.64 14.84
CA HIS A 69 -6.81 0.67 16.26
C HIS A 69 -8.05 0.44 17.14
N THR A 70 -7.93 -0.49 18.09
CA THR A 70 -9.00 -0.95 18.98
C THR A 70 -9.19 -0.09 20.24
N GLY A 71 -8.71 1.15 20.29
CA GLY A 71 -8.55 1.87 21.56
C GLY A 71 -8.82 3.38 21.58
N VAL A 72 -9.06 4.02 20.45
CA VAL A 72 -9.47 5.43 20.39
C VAL A 72 -10.76 5.46 19.59
N GLU A 73 -11.86 5.94 20.18
CA GLU A 73 -13.09 6.21 19.45
C GLU A 73 -12.79 7.26 18.38
N GLN A 74 -12.46 6.80 17.17
CA GLN A 74 -12.31 7.70 16.04
C GLN A 74 -13.70 8.12 15.56
N GLN A 75 -13.93 9.42 15.49
CA GLN A 75 -15.12 9.99 14.85
C GLN A 75 -14.94 9.95 13.32
N GLY A 76 -15.07 8.76 12.73
CA GLY A 76 -15.06 8.57 11.27
C GLY A 76 -13.95 7.63 10.76
N PRO A 77 -13.92 7.39 9.43
CA PRO A 77 -12.93 6.51 8.82
C PRO A 77 -11.51 7.06 8.95
N SER A 78 -10.57 6.20 9.33
CA SER A 78 -9.15 6.50 9.19
C SER A 78 -8.79 6.68 7.71
N THR A 79 -7.89 7.62 7.40
CA THR A 79 -7.32 7.74 6.05
C THR A 79 -5.94 7.07 6.00
N LEU A 80 -5.78 6.16 5.05
CA LEU A 80 -4.53 5.47 4.72
C LEU A 80 -3.97 6.00 3.41
N LEU A 81 -2.70 6.42 3.41
CA LEU A 81 -1.95 6.76 2.20
C LEU A 81 -1.07 5.57 1.80
N SER A 82 -1.31 4.97 0.64
CA SER A 82 -0.46 3.95 0.03
C SER A 82 0.57 4.57 -0.92
N ILE A 83 1.84 4.53 -0.52
CA ILE A 83 2.98 4.98 -1.33
C ILE A 83 3.45 3.83 -2.21
N GLY A 84 3.54 4.10 -3.52
CA GLY A 84 3.91 3.10 -4.52
C GLY A 84 2.74 2.22 -4.92
N SER A 85 1.55 2.82 -5.07
CA SER A 85 0.32 2.08 -5.33
C SER A 85 0.25 1.42 -6.71
N ALA A 86 1.12 1.80 -7.66
CA ALA A 86 1.24 1.21 -8.99
C ALA A 86 -0.10 1.12 -9.75
N SER A 87 -0.69 -0.07 -9.84
CA SER A 87 -2.00 -0.28 -10.50
C SER A 87 -3.19 0.11 -9.62
N GLY A 88 -2.99 0.21 -8.30
CA GLY A 88 -4.03 0.42 -7.30
C GLY A 88 -4.74 -0.85 -6.84
N LEU A 89 -4.31 -2.05 -7.27
CA LEU A 89 -5.03 -3.30 -7.01
C LEU A 89 -5.10 -3.63 -5.50
N LEU A 90 -3.97 -3.52 -4.79
CA LEU A 90 -3.93 -3.83 -3.36
C LEU A 90 -4.82 -2.86 -2.57
N GLU A 91 -4.77 -1.58 -2.92
CA GLU A 91 -5.53 -0.50 -2.32
C GLU A 91 -7.03 -0.68 -2.53
N TYR A 92 -7.44 -1.01 -3.76
CA TYR A 92 -8.81 -1.33 -4.10
C TYR A 92 -9.36 -2.48 -3.23
N LEU A 93 -8.58 -3.54 -3.06
CA LEU A 93 -8.98 -4.70 -2.26
C LEU A 93 -8.99 -4.41 -0.75
N LEU A 94 -8.06 -3.58 -0.26
CA LEU A 94 -8.08 -3.09 1.12
C LEU A 94 -9.33 -2.24 1.39
N GLN A 95 -9.65 -1.31 0.50
CA GLN A 95 -10.87 -0.48 0.58
C GLN A 95 -12.12 -1.35 0.59
N HIS A 96 -12.21 -2.33 -0.32
CA HIS A 96 -13.33 -3.26 -0.37
C HIS A 96 -13.51 -4.03 0.95
N ARG A 97 -12.42 -4.56 1.51
CA ARG A 97 -12.46 -5.32 2.77
C ARG A 97 -12.76 -4.45 3.99
N ALA A 98 -12.27 -3.21 4.02
CA ALA A 98 -12.50 -2.29 5.11
C ALA A 98 -13.90 -1.65 5.11
N GLY A 99 -14.52 -1.55 3.93
CA GLY A 99 -15.78 -0.84 3.73
C GLY A 99 -15.63 0.64 4.08
N ASN A 100 -16.57 1.18 4.86
CA ASN A 100 -16.58 2.58 5.27
C ASN A 100 -15.68 2.90 6.47
N ASN A 101 -14.89 1.94 6.97
CA ASN A 101 -14.03 2.15 8.14
C ASN A 101 -12.65 2.72 7.79
N LEU A 102 -12.27 2.64 6.51
CA LEU A 102 -10.98 3.09 6.01
C LEU A 102 -11.18 3.80 4.68
N ARG A 103 -10.56 4.94 4.51
CA ARG A 103 -10.38 5.59 3.21
C ARG A 103 -8.96 5.34 2.74
N VAL A 104 -8.80 4.78 1.54
CA VAL A 104 -7.48 4.50 0.95
C VAL A 104 -7.17 5.50 -0.16
N LEU A 105 -6.04 6.19 -0.04
CA LEU A 105 -5.47 7.06 -1.06
C LEU A 105 -4.21 6.41 -1.61
N GLY A 106 -4.15 6.15 -2.91
CA GLY A 106 -2.92 5.71 -3.57
C GLY A 106 -2.10 6.89 -4.06
N VAL A 107 -0.77 6.78 -3.98
CA VAL A 107 0.15 7.72 -4.61
C VAL A 107 1.26 7.00 -5.36
N ASP A 108 1.51 7.44 -6.59
CA ASP A 108 2.60 6.91 -7.42
C ASP A 108 3.18 7.99 -8.34
N VAL A 109 4.43 7.78 -8.74
CA VAL A 109 5.14 8.62 -9.72
C VAL A 109 4.76 8.28 -11.15
N ALA A 110 4.33 7.04 -11.39
CA ALA A 110 3.84 6.57 -12.67
C ALA A 110 2.31 6.68 -12.73
N LYS A 111 1.78 7.12 -13.87
CA LYS A 111 0.34 7.16 -14.12
C LYS A 111 -0.17 5.78 -14.55
N THR A 112 -0.04 4.79 -13.66
CA THR A 112 -0.35 3.37 -13.92
C THR A 112 -1.61 2.88 -13.23
N ASN A 113 -2.34 3.77 -12.53
CA ASN A 113 -3.58 3.42 -11.85
C ASN A 113 -4.62 2.81 -12.82
N ILE A 114 -5.17 1.67 -12.43
CA ILE A 114 -6.20 0.91 -13.15
C ILE A 114 -7.42 0.68 -12.24
N PHE A 115 -7.21 0.51 -10.94
CA PHE A 115 -8.23 0.02 -10.00
C PHE A 115 -8.81 1.09 -9.08
N LEU A 116 -8.05 2.13 -8.74
CA LEU A 116 -8.55 3.20 -7.88
C LEU A 116 -9.37 4.22 -8.68
N GLN A 117 -10.34 4.82 -8.02
CA GLN A 117 -11.07 5.97 -8.55
C GLN A 117 -10.15 7.19 -8.65
N ASP A 118 -10.48 8.14 -9.54
CA ASP A 118 -9.66 9.33 -9.80
C ASP A 118 -9.45 10.20 -8.54
N ASP A 119 -10.42 10.24 -7.63
CA ASP A 119 -10.36 10.97 -6.36
C ASP A 119 -9.57 10.24 -5.26
N SER A 120 -9.16 9.02 -5.54
CA SER A 120 -8.48 8.10 -4.63
C SER A 120 -7.05 7.78 -5.10
N PHE A 121 -6.60 8.39 -6.20
CA PHE A 121 -5.24 8.23 -6.72
C PHE A 121 -4.59 9.59 -6.99
N ILE A 122 -3.45 9.83 -6.36
CA ILE A 122 -2.63 11.03 -6.53
C ILE A 122 -1.45 10.67 -7.43
N TRP A 123 -1.39 11.30 -8.61
CA TRP A 123 -0.21 11.20 -9.47
C TRP A 123 0.80 12.29 -9.10
N LEU A 124 1.99 11.90 -8.63
CA LEU A 124 3.09 12.82 -8.31
C LEU A 124 4.27 12.57 -9.24
N PRO A 125 4.33 13.19 -10.43
CA PRO A 125 5.39 12.93 -11.39
C PRO A 125 6.77 13.24 -10.80
N PHE A 126 7.80 12.58 -11.33
CA PHE A 126 9.17 12.75 -10.85
C PHE A 126 9.59 14.23 -10.87
N GLY A 127 10.05 14.73 -9.72
CA GLY A 127 10.46 16.12 -9.55
C GLY A 127 9.33 17.08 -9.14
N ALA A 128 8.08 16.63 -9.10
CA ALA A 128 7.00 17.39 -8.45
C ALA A 128 7.21 17.38 -6.93
N SER A 129 6.90 18.52 -6.30
CA SER A 129 6.98 18.65 -4.85
C SER A 129 5.77 17.97 -4.20
N THR A 130 6.01 17.11 -3.21
CA THR A 130 4.95 16.57 -2.32
C THR A 130 4.16 17.67 -1.61
N THR A 131 4.70 18.89 -1.56
CA THR A 131 4.04 20.07 -0.97
C THR A 131 2.74 20.43 -1.69
N GLU A 132 2.63 20.16 -2.99
CA GLU A 132 1.40 20.41 -3.74
C GLU A 132 0.24 19.51 -3.28
N ALA A 133 0.56 18.31 -2.75
CA ALA A 133 -0.40 17.38 -2.18
C ALA A 133 -0.62 17.58 -0.67
N ARG A 134 0.11 18.49 0.00
CA ARG A 134 0.13 18.64 1.48
C ARG A 134 -1.27 18.74 2.09
N ASN A 135 -2.17 19.53 1.48
CA ASN A 135 -3.53 19.73 2.01
C ASN A 135 -4.38 18.45 1.96
N GLN A 136 -4.09 17.52 1.04
CA GLN A 136 -4.79 16.23 0.94
C GLN A 136 -4.20 15.18 1.88
N LEU A 137 -2.96 15.40 2.34
CA LEU A 137 -2.20 14.43 3.13
C LEU A 137 -2.16 14.75 4.64
N SER A 138 -2.56 15.95 5.06
CA SER A 138 -2.46 16.39 6.46
C SER A 138 -3.26 15.49 7.43
N ASP A 139 -4.38 14.95 6.97
CA ASP A 139 -5.32 14.15 7.79
C ASP A 139 -5.08 12.64 7.65
N VAL A 140 -4.01 12.25 6.95
CA VAL A 140 -3.59 10.85 6.84
C VAL A 140 -3.17 10.34 8.21
N ALA A 141 -3.87 9.32 8.69
CA ALA A 141 -3.63 8.65 9.96
C ALA A 141 -2.62 7.51 9.83
N ILE A 142 -2.59 6.86 8.66
CA ILE A 142 -1.78 5.67 8.39
C ILE A 142 -0.99 5.88 7.10
N VAL A 143 0.32 5.73 7.16
CA VAL A 143 1.17 5.68 5.96
C VAL A 143 1.50 4.23 5.67
N PHE A 144 1.04 3.74 4.53
CA PHE A 144 1.30 2.40 4.03
C PHE A 144 2.31 2.48 2.90
N VAL A 145 3.40 1.74 3.02
CA VAL A 145 4.51 1.74 2.08
C VAL A 145 4.57 0.37 1.44
N SER A 146 4.24 0.28 0.15
CA SER A 146 4.36 -0.96 -0.60
C SER A 146 5.53 -0.87 -1.57
N TYR A 147 6.53 -1.73 -1.41
CA TYR A 147 7.64 -1.89 -2.37
C TYR A 147 8.38 -0.56 -2.69
N LEU A 148 8.93 0.11 -1.67
CA LEU A 148 9.55 1.43 -1.86
C LEU A 148 11.02 1.35 -2.28
N ARG A 149 11.27 1.46 -3.59
CA ARG A 149 12.62 1.46 -4.17
C ARG A 149 13.50 2.67 -3.81
N ARG A 150 12.90 3.76 -3.33
CA ARG A 150 13.59 5.00 -2.93
C ARG A 150 13.21 5.34 -1.49
N PRO A 151 13.94 4.81 -0.48
CA PRO A 151 13.58 4.95 0.93
C PRO A 151 13.38 6.40 1.38
N SER A 152 14.17 7.34 0.87
CA SER A 152 14.09 8.76 1.23
C SER A 152 12.74 9.42 0.94
N LEU A 153 11.96 8.91 -0.02
CA LEU A 153 10.62 9.41 -0.30
C LEU A 153 9.68 9.25 0.91
N LEU A 154 9.90 8.23 1.75
CA LEU A 154 9.11 8.06 2.96
C LEU A 154 9.17 9.30 3.84
N LEU A 155 10.36 9.88 4.02
CA LEU A 155 10.56 11.07 4.85
C LEU A 155 9.86 12.29 4.26
N GLU A 156 9.87 12.42 2.93
CA GLU A 156 9.16 13.50 2.23
C GLU A 156 7.65 13.41 2.46
N TYR A 157 7.06 12.21 2.34
CA TYR A 157 5.64 12.00 2.63
C TYR A 157 5.30 12.22 4.10
N MET A 158 6.15 11.73 5.02
CA MET A 158 5.95 11.94 6.45
C MET A 158 5.97 13.42 6.85
N SER A 159 6.69 14.27 6.11
CA SER A 159 6.66 15.73 6.32
C SER A 159 5.32 16.39 5.96
N CYS A 160 4.48 15.68 5.19
CA CYS A 160 3.13 16.10 4.81
C CYS A 160 2.04 15.42 5.65
N CYS A 161 2.25 14.17 6.09
CA CYS A 161 1.32 13.39 6.89
C CYS A 161 1.45 13.68 8.40
N THR A 162 1.16 14.91 8.81
CA THR A 162 1.38 15.36 10.21
C THR A 162 0.52 14.66 11.25
N SER A 163 -0.62 14.07 10.83
CA SER A 163 -1.53 13.33 11.70
C SER A 163 -1.23 11.83 11.76
N ALA A 164 -0.21 11.37 11.04
CA ALA A 164 0.11 9.95 10.96
C ALA A 164 0.57 9.43 12.32
N HIS A 165 -0.01 8.31 12.75
CA HIS A 165 0.35 7.61 13.98
C HIS A 165 0.78 6.16 13.74
N THR A 166 0.57 5.65 12.53
CA THR A 166 0.98 4.31 12.11
C THR A 166 1.71 4.39 10.76
N ILE A 167 2.86 3.74 10.65
CA ILE A 167 3.51 3.45 9.37
C ILE A 167 3.54 1.94 9.19
N ILE A 168 3.08 1.44 8.06
CA ILE A 168 3.14 0.03 7.69
C ILE A 168 4.07 -0.08 6.50
N VAL A 169 5.16 -0.81 6.65
CA VAL A 169 6.13 -1.10 5.60
C VAL A 169 5.91 -2.53 5.15
N LEU A 170 5.64 -2.70 3.86
CA LEU A 170 5.36 -3.99 3.26
C LEU A 170 6.16 -4.14 1.95
N GLY A 171 6.99 -5.17 1.87
CA GLY A 171 7.83 -5.40 0.70
C GLY A 171 8.84 -6.52 0.87
N PRO A 172 9.68 -6.76 -0.16
CA PRO A 172 10.79 -7.70 -0.07
C PRO A 172 11.77 -7.29 1.01
N ARG A 173 12.33 -8.27 1.71
CA ARG A 173 13.38 -8.04 2.72
C ARG A 173 14.63 -7.37 2.13
N SER A 174 14.90 -7.56 0.84
CA SER A 174 16.04 -6.96 0.14
C SER A 174 15.84 -5.48 -0.23
N GLU A 175 14.60 -5.00 -0.20
CA GLU A 175 14.23 -3.61 -0.53
C GLU A 175 13.59 -2.92 0.67
N ASP A 176 13.94 -3.35 1.88
CA ASP A 176 13.43 -2.79 3.11
C ASP A 176 13.94 -1.34 3.30
N PRO A 177 13.05 -0.33 3.39
CA PRO A 177 13.43 1.06 3.62
C PRO A 177 14.30 1.27 4.86
N VAL A 178 14.24 0.39 5.87
CA VAL A 178 15.12 0.51 7.05
C VAL A 178 16.55 0.02 6.82
N LEU A 179 16.88 -0.46 5.63
CA LEU A 179 18.28 -0.68 5.23
C LEU A 179 18.98 0.65 4.93
N ASP A 180 18.23 1.72 4.63
CA ASP A 180 18.77 3.07 4.55
C ASP A 180 18.93 3.65 5.96
N GLU A 181 20.16 4.06 6.30
CA GLU A 181 20.52 4.48 7.66
C GLU A 181 19.75 5.74 8.10
N CYS A 182 19.54 6.69 7.20
CA CYS A 182 18.81 7.92 7.50
C CYS A 182 17.33 7.63 7.78
N VAL A 183 16.70 6.80 6.94
CA VAL A 183 15.30 6.41 7.10
C VAL A 183 15.11 5.57 8.37
N ARG A 184 16.00 4.61 8.61
CA ARG A 184 15.97 3.78 9.82
C ARG A 184 16.06 4.62 11.08
N LYS A 185 17.04 5.53 11.16
CA LYS A 185 17.20 6.41 12.31
C LYS A 185 15.93 7.21 12.56
N TRP A 186 15.39 7.84 11.51
CA TRP A 186 14.19 8.64 11.61
C TRP A 186 12.97 7.82 12.10
N LEU A 187 12.77 6.61 11.56
CA LEU A 187 11.65 5.74 11.95
C LEU A 187 11.75 5.26 13.40
N LEU A 188 12.95 4.92 13.87
CA LEU A 188 13.20 4.51 15.25
C LEU A 188 13.05 5.67 16.24
N ASP A 189 13.43 6.88 15.83
CA ASP A 189 13.20 8.10 16.61
C ASP A 189 11.69 8.43 16.67
N TRP A 190 10.96 8.22 15.57
CA TRP A 190 9.54 8.52 15.44
C TRP A 190 8.62 7.54 16.18
N GLY A 191 8.92 6.24 16.16
CA GLY A 191 8.01 5.20 16.62
C GLY A 191 8.68 3.93 17.12
N ARG A 192 7.83 2.97 17.54
CA ARG A 192 8.24 1.61 17.91
C ARG A 192 8.02 0.66 16.75
N GLU A 193 9.05 -0.10 16.39
CA GLU A 193 8.99 -1.14 15.38
C GLU A 193 8.31 -2.41 15.92
N SER A 194 7.56 -3.09 15.06
CA SER A 194 7.06 -4.44 15.27
C SER A 194 7.05 -5.20 13.95
N VAL A 195 7.61 -6.40 13.92
CA VAL A 195 7.59 -7.30 12.75
C VAL A 195 6.37 -8.20 12.84
N ILE A 196 5.61 -8.33 11.74
CA ILE A 196 4.39 -9.13 11.68
C ILE A 196 4.67 -10.46 10.96
N GLU A 197 4.99 -11.49 11.73
CA GLU A 197 5.40 -12.81 11.23
C GLU A 197 4.26 -13.56 10.53
N GLU A 198 3.04 -13.53 11.07
CA GLU A 198 1.88 -14.24 10.52
C GLU A 198 1.07 -13.43 9.50
N SER A 199 1.75 -12.61 8.70
CA SER A 199 1.12 -11.68 7.76
C SER A 199 0.52 -12.34 6.51
N GLY A 200 0.84 -13.61 6.23
CA GLY A 200 0.41 -14.30 5.00
C GLY A 200 1.20 -13.90 3.75
N LEU A 201 2.29 -13.16 3.94
CA LEU A 201 3.24 -12.80 2.89
C LEU A 201 4.08 -13.99 2.45
N ARG A 202 4.71 -13.88 1.28
CA ARG A 202 5.68 -14.87 0.79
C ARG A 202 6.95 -14.82 1.65
N PRO A 203 7.76 -15.90 1.72
CA PRO A 203 8.93 -15.95 2.60
C PRO A 203 9.96 -14.83 2.40
N PHE A 204 10.07 -14.30 1.18
CA PHE A 204 10.99 -13.21 0.83
C PHE A 204 10.43 -11.81 1.11
N ASP A 205 9.13 -11.70 1.37
CA ASP A 205 8.45 -10.47 1.76
C ASP A 205 8.37 -10.36 3.29
N GLN A 206 8.13 -9.15 3.78
CA GLN A 206 7.91 -8.87 5.20
C GLN A 206 6.94 -7.71 5.40
N MET A 207 6.38 -7.66 6.61
CA MET A 207 5.57 -6.55 7.09
C MET A 207 6.16 -6.03 8.40
N LYS A 208 6.50 -4.76 8.43
CA LYS A 208 6.93 -4.03 9.63
C LYS A 208 5.93 -2.92 9.91
N VAL A 209 5.66 -2.69 11.18
CA VAL A 209 4.74 -1.65 11.64
C VAL A 209 5.50 -0.76 12.61
N PHE A 210 5.46 0.54 12.35
CA PHE A 210 5.92 1.56 13.28
C PHE A 210 4.69 2.27 13.85
N LYS A 211 4.59 2.33 15.17
CA LYS A 211 3.54 3.12 15.84
C LYS A 211 4.19 4.27 16.60
N ILE A 212 3.61 5.46 16.52
CA ILE A 212 4.11 6.63 17.25
C ILE A 212 4.26 6.31 18.73
N ARG A 213 5.37 6.75 19.35
CA ARG A 213 5.58 6.53 20.78
C ARG A 213 4.51 7.27 21.56
N THR A 214 3.84 6.57 22.47
CA THR A 214 2.93 7.23 23.41
C THR A 214 3.72 7.80 24.59
N PRO A 215 3.28 8.93 25.19
CA PRO A 215 3.94 9.44 26.39
C PRO A 215 3.99 8.38 27.48
N GLY A 216 5.20 8.01 27.93
CA GLY A 216 5.43 6.96 28.95
C GLY A 216 6.11 5.70 28.42
N ASP A 217 6.34 5.60 27.11
CA ASP A 217 7.02 4.49 26.49
C ASP A 217 8.54 4.49 26.78
N PRO A 218 9.14 3.43 27.38
CA PRO A 218 10.59 3.36 27.58
C PRO A 218 11.36 3.49 26.26
N VAL A 219 12.44 4.28 26.31
CA VAL A 219 13.48 4.36 25.28
C VAL A 219 14.29 3.07 25.38
N GLN A 220 14.37 2.31 24.29
CA GLN A 220 15.31 1.19 24.18
C GLN A 220 16.59 1.73 23.55
N ASP A 221 17.67 1.75 24.34
CA ASP A 221 19.04 2.06 23.92
C ASP A 221 19.67 0.91 23.11
#